data_AF-A0A821VXF4-F1
#
_entry.id   AF-A0A821VXF4-F1
#
_cell.length_a   1.000
_cell.length_b   1.000
_cell.length_c   1.000
_cell.angle_alpha   90.00
_cell.angle_beta   90.00
_cell.angle_gamma   90.00
#
_symmetry.space_group_name_H-M   'P 1'
#
loop_
_entity.id
_entity.type
_entity.pdbx_description
1 polymer ?
#
loop_
_entity_poly.entity_id
_entity_poly.type
_entity_poly.pdbx_seq_one_letter_code
_entity_poly.pdbx_strand_id
1 'polypeptide(L)'
;MTLEILLTKSLSIEIERLSKQIFCFLGRDFGQHYSRIRIFEYDGYSDAKFLKFNIHGPTKVANWSLTFATEGKCSNQFANIHFYLQSGAYPLTAPRNESFPQAYITSRHNLFKLIFNQTLINPLIQINSPSIGTWFAMTFIDRLSSTVESKMAKTGCNFYLSTWLDYQVVPITLALILNEPIQIELTYNKPSIYASYYTLIGNSRIIILSEWSNDCDIIILVKTNSLPNLSLYDYKTVCKNKTCSIEIDQLSAFIWIYFQITVYNLSCLTNPIHSEIIIRSTECLSSVNNFCIQSYPTRRIMFNYYYDFLYVPIYATDRLNRGSTSSITLNEKDSSIYSYEFIVDDRNLGGTLHFDFESRIA
;
A
#
# COMPACT_ATOMS: atom_id res chain seq x y z
N MET A 1 2.60 -9.34 52.30
CA MET A 1 3.96 -8.88 52.61
C MET A 1 4.30 -7.86 51.55
N THR A 2 4.14 -6.59 51.89
CA THR A 2 4.43 -5.42 51.06
C THR A 2 5.95 -5.21 51.03
N LEU A 3 6.50 -4.95 49.85
CA LEU A 3 7.82 -4.35 49.72
C LEU A 3 7.74 -3.26 48.65
N GLU A 4 7.61 -2.02 49.10
CA GLU A 4 8.03 -0.84 48.35
C GLU A 4 9.53 -0.69 48.51
N ILE A 5 10.25 -0.44 47.42
CA ILE A 5 11.53 0.27 47.46
C ILE A 5 11.54 1.30 46.32
N LEU A 6 11.37 2.56 46.72
CA LEU A 6 11.81 3.76 45.99
C LEU A 6 13.34 3.87 46.05
N LEU A 7 13.94 4.52 45.03
CA LEU A 7 15.09 5.49 45.07
C LEU A 7 15.78 5.48 43.69
N THR A 8 15.58 6.46 42.80
CA THR A 8 16.14 7.84 42.68
C THR A 8 17.37 7.98 41.77
N LYS A 9 17.34 9.08 40.99
CA LYS A 9 18.43 9.96 40.52
C LYS A 9 19.16 9.67 39.19
N SER A 10 18.77 10.48 38.21
CA SER A 10 19.59 11.42 37.41
C SER A 10 21.03 11.03 37.02
N LEU A 11 21.29 11.02 35.72
CA LEU A 11 22.51 11.60 35.18
C LEU A 11 22.28 12.13 33.75
N SER A 12 22.45 13.44 33.59
CA SER A 12 22.55 14.17 32.33
C SER A 12 23.93 13.98 31.73
N ILE A 13 24.04 13.49 30.50
CA ILE A 13 25.25 13.64 29.69
C ILE A 13 24.87 14.08 28.28
N GLU A 14 25.35 15.26 27.96
CA GLU A 14 25.35 15.98 26.69
C GLU A 14 26.38 15.32 25.74
N ILE A 15 25.96 14.96 24.52
CA ILE A 15 26.91 14.64 23.43
C ILE A 15 26.44 15.32 22.15
N GLU A 16 27.29 16.24 21.69
CA GLU A 16 27.22 16.97 20.44
C GLU A 16 27.28 16.07 19.18
N ARG A 17 26.44 16.46 18.21
CA ARG A 17 26.66 16.48 16.75
C ARG A 17 27.35 15.26 16.10
N LEU A 18 26.51 14.41 15.51
CA LEU A 18 26.73 13.87 14.17
C LEU A 18 25.46 14.04 13.31
N SER A 19 25.69 14.24 12.02
CA SER A 19 24.88 14.99 11.07
C SER A 19 23.70 14.23 10.45
N LYS A 20 22.55 14.91 10.40
CA LYS A 20 21.52 14.89 9.32
C LYS A 20 21.05 13.52 8.81
N GLN A 21 20.09 12.92 9.52
CA GLN A 21 18.85 12.39 8.95
C GLN A 21 17.85 12.17 10.09
N ILE A 22 17.32 13.28 10.62
CA ILE A 22 16.20 13.24 11.55
C ILE A 22 14.94 13.19 10.68
N PHE A 23 14.35 12.00 10.57
CA PHE A 23 12.95 11.88 10.18
C PHE A 23 12.11 12.45 11.33
N CYS A 24 11.86 13.76 11.29
CA CYS A 24 10.85 14.37 12.13
C CYS A 24 9.49 13.85 11.66
N PHE A 25 8.96 12.83 12.32
CA PHE A 25 7.52 12.54 12.32
C PHE A 25 6.80 13.66 13.08
N LEU A 26 6.63 14.80 12.41
CA LEU A 26 5.76 15.88 12.85
C LEU A 26 4.58 15.96 11.87
N GLY A 27 3.53 15.17 12.17
CA GLY A 27 2.13 15.49 11.89
C GLY A 27 1.73 15.85 10.46
N ARG A 28 2.22 15.15 9.44
CA ARG A 28 1.73 15.32 8.07
C ARG A 28 1.52 13.97 7.38
N ASP A 29 0.27 13.70 6.99
CA ASP A 29 -0.22 12.51 6.27
C ASP A 29 0.30 12.40 4.83
N PHE A 30 1.55 12.81 4.58
CA PHE A 30 2.13 12.92 3.24
C PHE A 30 3.35 12.00 3.11
N GLY A 31 3.43 11.28 2.00
CA GLY A 31 4.64 10.55 1.61
C GLY A 31 5.27 11.15 0.36
N GLN A 32 6.61 11.13 0.29
CA GLN A 32 7.38 11.77 -0.77
C GLN A 32 8.46 10.85 -1.33
N HIS A 33 8.64 10.84 -2.64
CA HIS A 33 9.73 10.13 -3.31
C HIS A 33 10.32 10.98 -4.44
N TYR A 34 11.64 11.11 -4.46
CA TYR A 34 12.39 11.83 -5.48
C TYR A 34 13.38 10.91 -6.20
N SER A 35 13.42 11.03 -7.53
CA SER A 35 14.42 10.36 -8.36
C SER A 35 14.84 11.27 -9.51
N ARG A 36 16.13 11.25 -9.87
CA ARG A 36 16.67 11.92 -11.06
C ARG A 36 17.46 10.91 -11.86
N ILE A 37 17.06 10.71 -13.12
CA ILE A 37 17.64 9.70 -14.00
C ILE A 37 18.01 10.29 -15.35
N ARG A 38 19.05 9.75 -15.98
CA ARG A 38 19.36 10.03 -17.37
C ARG A 38 18.47 9.18 -18.28
N ILE A 39 17.79 9.81 -19.23
CA ILE A 39 16.91 9.17 -20.21
C ILE A 39 17.53 9.20 -21.60
N PHE A 40 17.15 8.24 -22.44
CA PHE A 40 17.72 8.03 -23.77
C PHE A 40 16.64 8.05 -24.85
N GLU A 41 17.07 8.28 -26.08
CA GLU A 41 16.25 8.07 -27.26
C GLU A 41 15.85 6.59 -27.38
N TYR A 42 14.61 6.35 -27.77
CA TYR A 42 14.06 5.00 -27.87
C TYR A 42 14.45 4.35 -29.20
N ASP A 43 15.44 3.45 -29.13
CA ASP A 43 15.72 2.48 -30.19
C ASP A 43 15.22 1.07 -29.81
N GLY A 44 15.07 0.79 -28.52
CA GLY A 44 14.40 -0.39 -28.00
C GLY A 44 14.18 -0.33 -26.49
N TYR A 45 13.66 -1.43 -25.93
CA TYR A 45 13.40 -1.56 -24.50
C TYR A 45 14.65 -1.43 -23.61
N SER A 46 15.84 -1.66 -24.16
CA SER A 46 17.12 -1.43 -23.48
C SER A 46 17.39 0.04 -23.16
N ASP A 47 16.82 0.95 -23.94
CA ASP A 47 17.03 2.40 -23.79
C ASP A 47 16.00 3.04 -22.86
N ALA A 48 14.85 2.36 -22.70
CA ALA A 48 13.83 2.77 -21.76
C ALA A 48 14.34 2.69 -20.32
N LYS A 49 13.99 3.71 -19.53
CA LYS A 49 14.29 3.72 -18.09
C LYS A 49 13.07 3.36 -17.30
N PHE A 50 13.28 2.44 -16.37
CA PHE A 50 12.27 1.99 -15.45
C PHE A 50 12.49 2.61 -14.08
N LEU A 51 11.40 3.13 -13.51
CA LEU A 51 11.35 3.72 -12.18
C LEU A 51 10.39 2.89 -11.32
N LYS A 52 10.67 2.83 -10.03
CA LYS A 52 9.82 2.17 -9.04
C LYS A 52 9.42 3.21 -7.99
N PHE A 53 8.13 3.32 -7.76
CA PHE A 53 7.52 4.10 -6.69
C PHE A 53 6.77 3.16 -5.76
N ASN A 54 6.57 3.58 -4.51
CA ASN A 54 5.76 2.82 -3.58
C ASN A 54 4.81 3.75 -2.84
N ILE A 55 3.53 3.42 -2.86
CA ILE A 55 2.49 4.11 -2.11
C ILE A 55 2.27 3.33 -0.82
N HIS A 56 2.64 3.94 0.30
CA HIS A 56 2.48 3.36 1.62
C HIS A 56 1.12 3.76 2.18
N GLY A 57 0.16 2.85 2.08
CA GLY A 57 -1.13 2.98 2.75
C GLY A 57 -2.25 3.64 1.93
N PRO A 58 -3.45 3.70 2.53
CA PRO A 58 -4.70 4.20 1.94
C PRO A 58 -4.56 5.64 1.45
N THR A 59 -4.51 5.85 0.15
CA THR A 59 -4.20 7.17 -0.41
C THR A 59 -5.42 7.75 -1.10
N LYS A 60 -5.76 9.01 -0.78
CA LYS A 60 -6.86 9.75 -1.42
C LYS A 60 -6.45 10.25 -2.80
N VAL A 61 -5.24 10.78 -2.90
CA VAL A 61 -4.69 11.33 -4.14
C VAL A 61 -3.18 11.15 -4.16
N ALA A 62 -2.64 10.80 -5.32
CA ALA A 62 -1.21 10.79 -5.59
C ALA A 62 -0.90 11.63 -6.83
N ASN A 63 0.18 12.39 -6.72
CA ASN A 63 0.65 13.39 -7.66
C ASN A 63 2.08 13.03 -8.09
N TRP A 64 2.26 12.68 -9.36
CA TRP A 64 3.58 12.51 -9.96
C TRP A 64 3.93 13.76 -10.76
N SER A 65 4.81 14.58 -10.20
CA SER A 65 5.36 15.76 -10.85
C SER A 65 6.65 15.39 -11.58
N LEU A 66 6.79 15.84 -12.81
CA LEU A 66 7.93 15.54 -13.67
C LEU A 66 8.64 16.83 -14.03
N THR A 67 9.97 16.83 -13.97
CA THR A 67 10.79 17.96 -14.42
C THR A 67 11.87 17.44 -15.34
N PHE A 68 11.93 18.02 -16.53
CA PHE A 68 12.91 17.67 -17.54
C PHE A 68 14.05 18.69 -17.57
N ALA A 69 15.27 18.20 -17.71
CA ALA A 69 16.47 19.02 -17.83
C ALA A 69 17.39 18.48 -18.92
N THR A 70 18.06 19.40 -19.61
CA THR A 70 19.10 19.11 -20.59
C THR A 70 20.45 19.56 -20.06
N GLU A 71 21.52 18.88 -20.45
CA GLU A 71 22.89 19.27 -20.17
C GLU A 71 23.72 19.11 -21.45
N GLY A 72 24.56 20.10 -21.75
CA GLY A 72 25.41 20.12 -22.94
C GLY A 72 24.78 20.88 -24.11
N LYS A 73 25.41 20.76 -25.30
CA LYS A 73 24.98 21.45 -26.52
C LYS A 73 23.81 20.71 -27.17
N CYS A 74 22.64 20.85 -26.56
CA CYS A 74 21.39 20.37 -27.13
C CYS A 74 20.91 21.38 -28.17
N SER A 75 21.02 21.01 -29.45
CA SER A 75 20.32 21.73 -30.54
C SER A 75 18.82 21.84 -30.20
N ASN A 76 18.08 22.76 -30.84
CA ASN A 76 16.62 22.98 -30.66
C ASN A 76 15.73 21.78 -31.08
N GLN A 77 16.22 20.55 -30.91
CA GLN A 77 15.53 19.31 -31.15
C GLN A 77 14.43 19.15 -30.09
N PHE A 78 13.18 19.29 -30.55
CA PHE A 78 12.01 18.95 -29.76
C PHE A 78 11.96 17.44 -29.56
N ALA A 79 12.30 17.03 -28.34
CA ALA A 79 12.15 15.66 -27.87
C ALA A 79 10.77 15.51 -27.21
N ASN A 80 9.98 14.55 -27.67
CA ASN A 80 8.81 14.12 -26.92
C ASN A 80 9.28 13.11 -25.87
N ILE A 81 8.98 13.41 -24.61
CA ILE A 81 9.25 12.53 -23.49
C ILE A 81 7.99 11.73 -23.24
N HIS A 82 8.14 10.42 -23.31
CA HIS A 82 7.08 9.49 -22.98
C HIS A 82 7.25 9.06 -21.53
N PHE A 83 6.17 9.11 -20.76
CA PHE A 83 6.11 8.62 -19.39
C PHE A 83 4.87 7.74 -19.24
N TYR A 84 5.10 6.46 -18.99
CA TYR A 84 4.07 5.48 -18.73
C TYR A 84 4.13 5.07 -17.26
N LEU A 85 2.99 4.96 -16.60
CA LEU A 85 2.89 4.64 -15.19
C LEU A 85 1.83 3.56 -14.99
N GLN A 86 2.16 2.50 -14.25
CA GLN A 86 1.26 1.38 -13.99
C GLN A 86 1.46 0.84 -12.57
N SER A 87 0.36 0.41 -11.94
CA SER A 87 0.39 -0.23 -10.62
C SER A 87 0.65 -1.73 -10.73
N GLY A 88 1.42 -2.29 -9.80
CA GLY A 88 1.64 -3.73 -9.62
C GLY A 88 2.58 -4.39 -10.63
N ALA A 89 2.78 -3.82 -11.82
CA ALA A 89 3.65 -4.37 -12.86
C ALA A 89 4.31 -3.29 -13.71
N TYR A 90 5.42 -3.65 -14.37
CA TYR A 90 6.08 -2.77 -15.34
C TYR A 90 5.14 -2.44 -16.51
N PRO A 91 5.06 -1.16 -16.93
CA PRO A 91 4.23 -0.77 -18.06
C PRO A 91 4.85 -1.30 -19.36
N LEU A 92 4.18 -2.28 -19.95
CA LEU A 92 4.52 -2.83 -21.26
C LEU A 92 3.75 -2.06 -22.33
N THR A 93 4.46 -1.33 -23.18
CA THR A 93 3.87 -0.46 -24.19
C THR A 93 4.46 -0.75 -25.55
N ALA A 94 3.76 -0.39 -26.61
CA ALA A 94 4.29 -0.45 -27.95
C ALA A 94 4.55 0.99 -28.38
N PRO A 95 5.77 1.51 -28.15
CA PRO A 95 6.13 2.82 -28.68
C PRO A 95 5.87 2.83 -30.19
N ARG A 96 5.43 3.96 -30.73
CA ARG A 96 5.13 4.13 -32.17
C ARG A 96 3.93 3.34 -32.72
N ASN A 97 2.95 3.01 -31.86
CA ASN A 97 1.70 2.33 -32.25
C ASN A 97 1.91 0.96 -32.91
N GLU A 98 2.99 0.26 -32.56
CA GLU A 98 3.17 -1.12 -32.98
C GLU A 98 2.10 -2.02 -32.34
N SER A 99 1.67 -3.06 -33.04
CA SER A 99 0.71 -4.02 -32.50
C SER A 99 1.45 -5.10 -31.72
N PHE A 100 0.90 -5.49 -30.57
CA PHE A 100 1.40 -6.66 -29.86
C PHE A 100 1.11 -7.93 -30.69
N PRO A 101 1.95 -8.98 -30.62
CA PRO A 101 1.65 -10.26 -31.26
C PRO A 101 0.27 -10.77 -30.82
N GLN A 102 -0.49 -11.43 -31.70
CA GLN A 102 -1.86 -11.88 -31.44
C GLN A 102 -2.00 -12.79 -30.20
N ALA A 103 -0.95 -13.53 -29.83
CA ALA A 103 -0.94 -14.40 -28.64
C ALA A 103 -0.69 -13.64 -27.33
N TYR A 104 -0.43 -12.33 -27.38
CA TYR A 104 -0.01 -11.54 -26.22
C TYR A 104 -1.23 -10.95 -25.50
N ILE A 105 -1.65 -11.59 -24.41
CA ILE A 105 -2.75 -11.10 -23.56
C ILE A 105 -2.21 -10.01 -22.64
N THR A 106 -2.58 -8.76 -22.89
CA THR A 106 -2.25 -7.66 -21.97
C THR A 106 -3.43 -7.36 -21.06
N SER A 107 -3.48 -7.95 -19.86
CA SER A 107 -4.40 -7.52 -18.81
C SER A 107 -3.90 -6.22 -18.19
N ARG A 108 -4.05 -5.11 -18.92
CA ARG A 108 -3.63 -3.78 -18.46
C ARG A 108 -4.72 -3.17 -17.62
N HIS A 109 -4.52 -3.16 -16.31
CA HIS A 109 -5.31 -2.33 -15.43
C HIS A 109 -4.49 -1.08 -15.08
N ASN A 110 -5.10 0.10 -15.22
CA ASN A 110 -4.57 1.37 -14.73
C ASN A 110 -3.22 1.79 -15.34
N LEU A 111 -3.06 1.67 -16.67
CA LEU A 111 -1.94 2.27 -17.40
C LEU A 111 -2.22 3.75 -17.68
N PHE A 112 -1.39 4.62 -17.11
CA PHE A 112 -1.42 6.06 -17.36
C PHE A 112 -0.31 6.41 -18.35
N LYS A 113 -0.64 7.29 -19.30
CA LYS A 113 0.28 7.75 -20.34
C LYS A 113 0.32 9.27 -20.33
N LEU A 114 1.54 9.80 -20.29
CA LEU A 114 1.80 11.21 -20.46
C LEU A 114 2.88 11.38 -21.52
N ILE A 115 2.60 12.23 -22.51
CA ILE A 115 3.59 12.68 -23.50
C ILE A 115 3.72 14.18 -23.32
N PHE A 116 4.94 14.65 -23.14
CA PHE A 116 5.23 16.07 -22.99
C PHE A 116 6.55 16.43 -23.69
N ASN A 117 6.77 17.70 -23.92
CA ASN A 117 7.99 18.22 -24.52
C ASN A 117 8.70 19.16 -23.52
N GLN A 118 9.83 19.72 -23.93
CA GLN A 118 10.64 20.61 -23.11
C GLN A 118 9.93 21.93 -22.71
N THR A 119 8.87 22.30 -23.42
CA THR A 119 8.14 23.55 -23.16
C THR A 119 7.10 23.41 -22.05
N LEU A 120 6.67 22.18 -21.75
CA LEU A 120 5.71 21.95 -20.68
C LEU A 120 6.42 22.05 -19.33
N ILE A 121 6.09 23.09 -18.58
CA ILE A 121 6.61 23.31 -17.24
C ILE A 121 5.84 22.39 -16.28
N ASN A 122 6.58 21.51 -15.59
CA ASN A 122 6.09 20.64 -14.53
C ASN A 122 4.84 19.80 -14.89
N PRO A 123 4.92 18.90 -15.89
CA PRO A 123 3.88 17.92 -16.14
C PRO A 123 3.48 17.18 -14.85
N LEU A 124 2.17 17.00 -14.67
CA LEU A 124 1.58 16.37 -13.49
C LEU A 124 0.67 15.22 -13.92
N ILE A 125 0.88 14.03 -13.34
CA ILE A 125 -0.11 12.95 -13.34
C ILE A 125 -0.74 12.92 -11.95
N GLN A 126 -2.05 13.21 -11.89
CA GLN A 126 -2.83 13.10 -10.66
C GLN A 126 -3.75 11.89 -10.74
N ILE A 127 -3.65 11.00 -9.75
CA ILE A 127 -4.50 9.81 -9.63
C ILE A 127 -5.27 9.89 -8.32
N ASN A 128 -6.60 9.86 -8.41
CA ASN A 128 -7.48 9.75 -7.24
C ASN A 128 -7.62 8.29 -6.83
N SER A 129 -7.62 8.02 -5.53
CA SER A 129 -7.69 6.68 -4.97
C SER A 129 -6.71 5.68 -5.60
N PRO A 130 -5.40 5.99 -5.67
CA PRO A 130 -4.43 5.07 -6.27
C PRO A 130 -4.35 3.76 -5.48
N SER A 131 -4.07 2.67 -6.19
CA SER A 131 -3.75 1.38 -5.59
C SER A 131 -2.53 1.47 -4.67
N ILE A 132 -2.60 0.74 -3.57
CA ILE A 132 -1.52 0.63 -2.59
C ILE A 132 -0.44 -0.30 -3.13
N GLY A 133 0.80 -0.03 -2.71
CA GLY A 133 1.95 -0.85 -3.03
C GLY A 133 2.78 -0.28 -4.16
N THR A 134 3.38 -1.18 -4.94
CA THR A 134 4.39 -0.80 -5.92
C THR A 134 3.78 -0.28 -7.21
N TRP A 135 4.32 0.82 -7.69
CA TRP A 135 4.05 1.41 -8.99
C TRP A 135 5.32 1.43 -9.80
N PHE A 136 5.20 1.14 -11.09
CA PHE A 136 6.32 1.16 -12.01
C PHE A 136 6.06 2.18 -13.10
N ALA A 137 7.09 2.93 -13.44
CA ALA A 137 7.06 3.80 -14.61
C ALA A 137 8.11 3.40 -15.63
N MET A 138 7.82 3.70 -16.90
CA MET A 138 8.76 3.60 -18.00
C MET A 138 8.84 4.95 -18.71
N THR A 139 10.06 5.40 -18.98
CA THR A 139 10.28 6.64 -19.70
C THR A 139 11.39 6.55 -20.73
N PHE A 140 11.21 7.28 -21.82
CA PHE A 140 12.16 7.40 -22.92
C PHE A 140 11.85 8.66 -23.74
N ILE A 141 12.78 9.01 -24.63
CA ILE A 141 12.61 10.09 -25.60
C ILE A 141 12.25 9.49 -26.95
N ASP A 142 11.21 10.02 -27.59
CA ASP A 142 10.92 9.78 -29.01
C ASP A 142 11.29 11.06 -29.79
N ARG A 143 12.29 10.95 -30.68
CA ARG A 143 12.67 12.07 -31.54
C ARG A 143 11.67 12.20 -32.69
N LEU A 144 11.19 13.43 -32.89
CA LEU A 144 10.29 13.76 -34.00
C LEU A 144 11.01 13.92 -35.35
N SER A 145 12.35 13.90 -35.40
CA SER A 145 13.09 14.24 -36.62
C SER A 145 13.40 13.01 -37.48
N SER A 146 12.89 13.02 -38.70
CA SER A 146 13.23 12.09 -39.79
C SER A 146 14.63 12.31 -40.40
N THR A 147 15.43 13.22 -39.85
CA THR A 147 16.75 13.53 -40.38
C THR A 147 17.78 12.53 -39.83
N VAL A 148 18.29 11.70 -40.73
CA VAL A 148 19.41 10.78 -40.49
C VAL A 148 20.67 11.59 -40.20
N GLU A 149 20.88 11.99 -38.95
CA GLU A 149 22.17 12.52 -38.53
C GLU A 149 23.17 11.36 -38.42
N SER A 150 24.30 11.47 -39.10
CA SER A 150 25.36 10.44 -39.07
C SER A 150 25.81 10.20 -37.62
N LYS A 151 25.86 8.92 -37.20
CA LYS A 151 26.26 8.48 -35.84
C LYS A 151 27.60 9.06 -35.32
N MET A 152 28.42 9.63 -36.20
CA MET A 152 29.69 10.30 -35.87
C MET A 152 29.53 11.69 -35.23
N ALA A 153 28.35 12.31 -35.26
CA ALA A 153 28.06 13.58 -34.58
C ALA A 153 27.06 13.40 -33.43
N LYS A 154 27.29 12.39 -32.56
CA LYS A 154 26.55 12.33 -31.28
C LYS A 154 26.90 13.58 -30.47
N THR A 155 26.06 14.59 -30.60
CA THR A 155 26.08 15.81 -29.79
C THR A 155 26.13 15.41 -28.32
N GLY A 156 27.00 16.07 -27.54
CA GLY A 156 27.18 15.82 -26.10
C GLY A 156 25.98 16.30 -25.26
N CYS A 157 24.75 16.08 -25.75
CA CYS A 157 23.51 16.43 -25.10
C CYS A 157 23.05 15.26 -24.22
N ASN A 158 22.91 15.52 -22.92
CA ASN A 158 22.38 14.59 -21.95
C ASN A 158 20.99 15.05 -21.53
N PHE A 159 20.07 14.09 -21.42
CA PHE A 159 18.70 14.34 -21.00
C PHE A 159 18.46 13.72 -19.64
N TYR A 160 17.87 14.49 -18.74
CA TYR A 160 17.53 14.03 -17.39
C TYR A 160 16.05 14.25 -17.12
N LEU A 161 15.45 13.24 -16.50
CA LEU A 161 14.13 13.32 -15.92
C LEU A 161 14.25 13.30 -14.40
N SER A 162 13.72 14.31 -13.75
CA SER A 162 13.45 14.30 -12.33
C SER A 162 11.98 13.97 -12.11
N THR A 163 11.70 13.06 -11.20
CA THR A 163 10.35 12.64 -10.84
C THR A 163 10.14 12.85 -9.36
N TRP A 164 8.99 13.39 -9.01
CA TRP A 164 8.56 13.61 -7.64
C TRP A 164 7.18 12.99 -7.45
N LEU A 165 7.04 12.08 -6.50
CA LEU A 165 5.74 11.57 -6.05
C LEU A 165 5.41 12.24 -4.72
N ASP A 166 4.25 12.89 -4.66
CA ASP A 166 3.63 13.37 -3.44
C ASP A 166 2.24 12.73 -3.31
N TYR A 167 1.87 12.26 -2.13
CA TYR A 167 0.57 11.63 -1.95
C TYR A 167 -0.02 11.90 -0.58
N GLN A 168 -1.36 11.99 -0.54
CA GLN A 168 -2.12 12.23 0.68
C GLN A 168 -2.74 10.92 1.18
N VAL A 169 -2.23 10.45 2.32
CA VAL A 169 -2.78 9.29 3.02
C VAL A 169 -4.04 9.71 3.77
N VAL A 170 -5.03 8.82 3.81
CA VAL A 170 -6.19 8.95 4.68
C VAL A 170 -5.96 8.04 5.87
N PRO A 171 -5.99 8.56 7.11
CA PRO A 171 -5.91 7.68 8.27
C PRO A 171 -7.11 6.74 8.25
N ILE A 172 -6.85 5.43 8.10
CA ILE A 172 -7.88 4.42 8.32
C ILE A 172 -8.20 4.46 9.80
N THR A 173 -9.44 4.81 10.10
CA THR A 173 -9.89 4.95 11.48
C THR A 173 -10.28 3.62 12.10
N LEU A 174 -10.55 2.58 11.30
CA LEU A 174 -11.09 1.31 11.76
C LEU A 174 -10.51 0.13 11.00
N ALA A 175 -9.98 -0.85 11.72
CA ALA A 175 -9.65 -2.17 11.19
C ALA A 175 -10.78 -3.13 11.56
N LEU A 176 -11.45 -3.70 10.55
CA LEU A 176 -12.53 -4.64 10.74
C LEU A 176 -11.95 -6.03 11.02
N ILE A 177 -12.50 -6.69 12.04
CA ILE A 177 -12.11 -8.04 12.46
C ILE A 177 -13.27 -8.97 12.17
N LEU A 178 -12.95 -10.17 11.71
CA LEU A 178 -13.94 -11.17 11.33
C LEU A 178 -14.82 -11.55 12.53
N ASN A 179 -16.14 -11.52 12.33
CA ASN A 179 -17.18 -11.83 13.32
C ASN A 179 -17.15 -10.95 14.58
N GLU A 180 -16.40 -9.86 14.58
CA GLU A 180 -16.39 -8.90 15.69
C GLU A 180 -17.17 -7.65 15.31
N PRO A 181 -18.25 -7.31 16.06
CA PRO A 181 -18.95 -6.07 15.86
C PRO A 181 -18.09 -4.87 16.24
N ILE A 182 -18.09 -3.87 15.38
CA ILE A 182 -17.42 -2.59 15.63
C ILE A 182 -18.48 -1.49 15.60
N GLN A 183 -18.51 -0.74 16.70
CA GLN A 183 -19.38 0.41 16.85
C GLN A 183 -18.77 1.61 16.13
N ILE A 184 -19.58 2.31 15.34
CA ILE A 184 -19.21 3.52 14.63
C ILE A 184 -20.19 4.65 14.94
N GLU A 185 -19.69 5.86 14.80
CA GLU A 185 -20.48 7.07 14.96
C GLU A 185 -20.25 7.99 13.76
N LEU A 186 -21.34 8.38 13.10
CA LEU A 186 -21.34 9.37 12.04
C LEU A 186 -22.00 10.65 12.56
N THR A 187 -21.31 11.77 12.40
CA THR A 187 -21.75 13.10 12.85
C THR A 187 -21.74 14.07 11.67
N TYR A 188 -22.35 15.25 11.83
CA TYR A 188 -22.37 16.27 10.77
C TYR A 188 -20.95 16.69 10.36
N ASN A 189 -20.04 16.76 11.35
CA ASN A 189 -18.63 17.11 11.14
C ASN A 189 -17.78 15.92 10.64
N LYS A 190 -18.27 14.70 10.81
CA LYS A 190 -17.62 13.47 10.34
C LYS A 190 -18.67 12.57 9.66
N PRO A 191 -19.15 12.96 8.48
CA PRO A 191 -20.25 12.26 7.82
C PRO A 191 -19.80 10.99 7.09
N SER A 192 -18.48 10.74 7.07
CA SER A 192 -17.89 9.57 6.46
C SER A 192 -16.78 8.99 7.33
N ILE A 193 -16.63 7.68 7.27
CA ILE A 193 -15.58 6.93 7.95
C ILE A 193 -14.95 5.92 6.98
N TYR A 194 -13.64 5.71 7.13
CA TYR A 194 -12.91 4.71 6.38
C TYR A 194 -12.57 3.54 7.28
N ALA A 195 -12.82 2.35 6.76
CA ALA A 195 -12.46 1.10 7.42
C ALA A 195 -11.66 0.21 6.46
N SER A 196 -10.90 -0.74 7.01
CA SER A 196 -10.17 -1.73 6.22
C SER A 196 -10.39 -3.14 6.75
N TYR A 197 -10.27 -4.11 5.85
CA TYR A 197 -10.21 -5.53 6.15
C TYR A 197 -9.11 -6.16 5.31
N TYR A 198 -8.41 -7.14 5.85
CA TYR A 198 -7.40 -7.91 5.11
C TYR A 198 -7.90 -9.34 4.97
N THR A 199 -7.98 -9.83 3.73
CA THR A 199 -8.36 -11.23 3.50
C THR A 199 -7.13 -12.12 3.55
N LEU A 200 -7.25 -13.25 4.25
CA LEU A 200 -6.25 -14.30 4.33
C LEU A 200 -6.52 -15.46 3.35
N ILE A 201 -7.76 -15.57 2.87
CA ILE A 201 -8.24 -16.76 2.13
C ILE A 201 -8.85 -16.30 0.81
N GLY A 202 -8.46 -16.99 -0.27
CA GLY A 202 -9.01 -16.74 -1.60
C GLY A 202 -10.39 -17.37 -1.77
N ASN A 203 -11.18 -16.85 -2.70
CA ASN A 203 -12.55 -17.29 -2.98
C ASN A 203 -13.50 -17.18 -1.78
N SER A 204 -13.21 -16.29 -0.83
CA SER A 204 -14.15 -15.98 0.26
C SER A 204 -15.30 -15.12 -0.24
N ARG A 205 -16.52 -15.41 0.24
CA ARG A 205 -17.63 -14.46 0.21
C ARG A 205 -17.66 -13.70 1.51
N ILE A 206 -17.53 -12.38 1.43
CA ILE A 206 -17.64 -11.49 2.58
C ILE A 206 -19.04 -10.88 2.60
N ILE A 207 -19.69 -10.95 3.74
CA ILE A 207 -20.97 -10.29 4.01
C ILE A 207 -20.72 -9.27 5.11
N ILE A 208 -20.98 -8.01 4.79
CA ILE A 208 -20.98 -6.95 5.79
C ILE A 208 -22.41 -6.73 6.22
N LEU A 209 -22.65 -6.76 7.51
CA LEU A 209 -23.92 -6.42 8.10
C LEU A 209 -23.75 -5.12 8.86
N SER A 210 -24.68 -4.20 8.68
CA SER A 210 -24.70 -2.97 9.46
C SER A 210 -26.10 -2.64 9.93
N GLU A 211 -26.22 -2.24 11.19
CA GLU A 211 -27.46 -1.77 11.81
C GLU A 211 -27.27 -0.35 12.33
N TRP A 212 -28.24 0.55 12.19
CA TRP A 212 -28.13 1.93 12.69
C TRP A 212 -29.42 2.50 13.27
N SER A 213 -29.27 3.53 14.10
CA SER A 213 -30.34 4.08 14.94
C SER A 213 -31.37 4.95 14.22
N ASN A 214 -31.01 5.60 13.11
CA ASN A 214 -31.79 6.68 12.47
C ASN A 214 -32.31 6.33 11.07
N ASP A 215 -33.30 7.07 10.54
CA ASP A 215 -33.85 6.86 9.19
C ASP A 215 -33.00 7.52 8.08
N CYS A 216 -31.71 7.74 8.35
CA CYS A 216 -30.78 8.28 7.36
C CYS A 216 -30.32 7.20 6.38
N ASP A 217 -30.36 7.54 5.09
CA ASP A 217 -29.77 6.70 4.06
C ASP A 217 -28.24 6.69 4.20
N ILE A 218 -27.65 5.50 4.35
CA ILE A 218 -26.19 5.29 4.40
C ILE A 218 -25.72 4.66 3.08
N ILE A 219 -24.57 5.09 2.58
CA ILE A 219 -23.88 4.45 1.46
C ILE A 219 -22.65 3.74 2.00
N ILE A 220 -22.50 2.48 1.63
CA ILE A 220 -21.27 1.72 1.82
C ILE A 220 -20.63 1.52 0.45
N LEU A 221 -19.42 2.03 0.28
CA LEU A 221 -18.59 1.85 -0.90
C LEU A 221 -17.44 0.92 -0.53
N VAL A 222 -17.10 0.01 -1.43
CA VAL A 222 -16.03 -0.96 -1.24
C VAL A 222 -15.10 -0.92 -2.42
N LYS A 223 -13.80 -0.99 -2.15
CA LYS A 223 -12.79 -1.14 -3.20
C LYS A 223 -11.63 -2.00 -2.73
N THR A 224 -11.13 -2.84 -3.63
CA THR A 224 -9.97 -3.69 -3.38
C THR A 224 -8.68 -2.92 -3.66
N ASN A 225 -7.71 -3.09 -2.76
CA ASN A 225 -6.35 -2.55 -2.79
C ASN A 225 -6.22 -1.02 -3.02
N SER A 226 -7.29 -0.24 -2.85
CA SER A 226 -7.34 1.22 -2.99
C SER A 226 -8.54 1.78 -2.24
N LEU A 227 -8.50 3.07 -1.87
CA LEU A 227 -9.63 3.70 -1.19
C LEU A 227 -10.84 3.85 -2.11
N PRO A 228 -12.05 3.43 -1.70
CA PRO A 228 -13.24 3.74 -2.46
C PRO A 228 -13.55 5.24 -2.41
N ASN A 229 -14.20 5.73 -3.46
CA ASN A 229 -14.86 7.03 -3.48
C ASN A 229 -16.13 6.94 -4.36
N LEU A 230 -16.94 8.00 -4.39
CA LEU A 230 -18.23 8.02 -5.12
C LEU A 230 -18.10 7.75 -6.62
N SER A 231 -16.93 7.98 -7.21
CA SER A 231 -16.63 7.76 -8.64
C SER A 231 -15.85 6.47 -8.89
N LEU A 232 -15.15 5.93 -7.89
CA LEU A 232 -14.28 4.77 -7.99
C LEU A 232 -14.56 3.79 -6.85
N TYR A 233 -15.34 2.75 -7.15
CA TYR A 233 -15.66 1.66 -6.25
C TYR A 233 -15.79 0.37 -7.04
N ASP A 234 -15.57 -0.76 -6.37
CA ASP A 234 -15.82 -2.08 -6.95
C ASP A 234 -17.24 -2.54 -6.58
N TYR A 235 -17.70 -2.21 -5.36
CA TYR A 235 -19.04 -2.51 -4.88
C TYR A 235 -19.67 -1.31 -4.17
N LYS A 236 -20.99 -1.19 -4.26
CA LYS A 236 -21.78 -0.12 -3.64
C LYS A 236 -23.12 -0.66 -3.17
N THR A 237 -23.52 -0.27 -1.97
CA THR A 237 -24.89 -0.45 -1.48
C THR A 237 -25.41 0.84 -0.88
N VAL A 238 -26.72 1.08 -1.03
CA VAL A 238 -27.43 2.21 -0.44
C VAL A 238 -28.47 1.64 0.50
N CYS A 239 -28.39 2.04 1.75
CA CYS A 239 -29.06 1.38 2.83
C CYS A 239 -30.15 2.29 3.41
N LYS A 240 -31.41 1.85 3.34
CA LYS A 240 -32.60 2.67 3.65
C LYS A 240 -33.41 2.22 4.87
N ASN A 241 -33.25 0.98 5.33
CA ASN A 241 -34.16 0.33 6.29
C ASN A 241 -33.49 -0.07 7.61
N LYS A 242 -32.63 0.80 8.17
CA LYS A 242 -31.86 0.58 9.42
C LYS A 242 -30.91 -0.62 9.44
N THR A 243 -31.00 -1.50 8.46
CA THR A 243 -30.18 -2.68 8.24
C THR A 243 -29.62 -2.61 6.82
N CYS A 244 -28.38 -3.02 6.64
CA CYS A 244 -27.76 -3.15 5.33
C CYS A 244 -26.95 -4.42 5.26
N SER A 245 -26.91 -4.99 4.06
CA SER A 245 -25.89 -5.95 3.71
C SER A 245 -25.22 -5.60 2.38
N ILE A 246 -23.93 -5.93 2.29
CA ILE A 246 -23.18 -5.94 1.04
C ILE A 246 -22.39 -7.23 0.99
N GLU A 247 -22.51 -7.90 -0.15
CA GLU A 247 -21.86 -9.17 -0.40
C GLU A 247 -20.77 -8.97 -1.44
N ILE A 248 -19.60 -9.53 -1.15
CA ILE A 248 -18.41 -9.41 -1.97
C ILE A 248 -17.92 -10.82 -2.25
N ASP A 249 -18.07 -11.26 -3.50
CA ASP A 249 -17.72 -12.61 -3.94
C ASP A 249 -16.33 -12.64 -4.59
N GLN A 250 -15.75 -13.85 -4.67
CA GLN A 250 -14.53 -14.15 -5.44
C GLN A 250 -13.32 -13.28 -5.08
N LEU A 251 -13.14 -13.01 -3.79
CA LEU A 251 -11.99 -12.24 -3.33
C LEU A 251 -10.70 -13.04 -3.46
N SER A 252 -9.65 -12.40 -3.97
CA SER A 252 -8.30 -12.99 -3.97
C SER A 252 -7.76 -13.04 -2.54
N ALA A 253 -6.92 -14.02 -2.23
CA ALA A 253 -6.22 -14.06 -0.94
C ALA A 253 -5.24 -12.88 -0.81
N PHE A 254 -4.92 -12.48 0.41
CA PHE A 254 -3.85 -11.53 0.74
C PHE A 254 -4.04 -10.12 0.18
N ILE A 255 -5.29 -9.69 -0.05
CA ILE A 255 -5.61 -8.34 -0.52
C ILE A 255 -6.22 -7.49 0.59
N TRP A 256 -5.92 -6.20 0.56
CA TRP A 256 -6.64 -5.23 1.38
C TRP A 256 -7.98 -4.86 0.73
N ILE A 257 -9.01 -4.76 1.55
CA ILE A 257 -10.33 -4.26 1.17
C ILE A 257 -10.58 -3.00 1.99
N TYR A 258 -10.94 -1.91 1.29
CA TYR A 258 -11.24 -0.63 1.91
C TYR A 258 -12.70 -0.31 1.76
N PHE A 259 -13.24 0.25 2.84
CA PHE A 259 -14.63 0.65 2.96
C PHE A 259 -14.70 2.16 3.17
N GLN A 260 -15.65 2.80 2.52
CA GLN A 260 -16.10 4.14 2.88
C GLN A 260 -17.57 4.05 3.22
N ILE A 261 -17.90 4.39 4.45
CA ILE A 261 -19.27 4.43 4.94
C ILE A 261 -19.61 5.90 5.11
N THR A 262 -20.63 6.37 4.39
CA THR A 262 -20.97 7.79 4.33
C THR A 262 -22.47 7.99 4.34
N VAL A 263 -22.94 9.07 4.94
CA VAL A 263 -24.35 9.45 4.87
C VAL A 263 -24.66 10.00 3.48
N TYR A 264 -25.78 9.57 2.89
CA TYR A 264 -26.21 9.98 1.55
C TYR A 264 -26.67 11.44 1.52
N ASN A 265 -27.47 11.84 2.51
CA ASN A 265 -28.00 13.19 2.63
C ASN A 265 -27.66 13.78 4.00
N LEU A 266 -26.78 14.79 4.04
CA LEU A 266 -26.37 15.45 5.27
C LEU A 266 -27.54 16.10 6.02
N SER A 267 -28.64 16.45 5.33
CA SER A 267 -29.78 17.09 5.97
C SER A 267 -30.51 16.19 6.95
N CYS A 268 -30.37 14.86 6.84
CA CYS A 268 -30.98 13.92 7.78
C CYS A 268 -30.16 13.77 9.08
N LEU A 269 -28.94 14.31 9.10
CA LEU A 269 -27.95 14.12 10.16
C LEU A 269 -28.13 15.19 11.26
N THR A 270 -29.32 15.22 11.85
CA THR A 270 -29.68 16.11 12.97
C THR A 270 -29.14 15.60 14.30
N ASN A 271 -29.04 14.29 14.45
CA ASN A 271 -28.42 13.60 15.59
C ASN A 271 -27.29 12.68 15.10
N PRO A 272 -26.28 12.39 15.95
CA PRO A 272 -25.30 11.35 15.66
C PRO A 272 -25.98 10.04 15.27
N ILE A 273 -25.46 9.38 14.24
CA ILE A 273 -25.90 8.05 13.85
C ILE A 273 -24.93 7.07 14.50
N HIS A 274 -25.45 6.26 15.42
CA HIS A 274 -24.71 5.11 15.95
C HIS A 274 -25.03 3.90 15.09
N SER A 275 -23.99 3.15 14.73
CA SER A 275 -24.14 1.94 13.93
C SER A 275 -23.15 0.88 14.37
N GLU A 276 -23.57 -0.38 14.24
CA GLU A 276 -22.71 -1.55 14.43
C GLU A 276 -22.40 -2.15 13.07
N ILE A 277 -21.12 -2.44 12.81
CA ILE A 277 -20.67 -3.11 11.58
C ILE A 277 -20.06 -4.44 11.96
N ILE A 278 -20.50 -5.51 11.28
CA ILE A 278 -19.93 -6.85 11.43
C ILE A 278 -19.53 -7.34 10.04
N ILE A 279 -18.28 -7.80 9.92
CA ILE A 279 -17.83 -8.56 8.75
C ILE A 279 -17.97 -10.05 9.05
N ARG A 280 -18.63 -10.77 8.13
CA ARG A 280 -18.65 -12.23 8.11
C ARG A 280 -17.97 -12.71 6.84
N SER A 281 -17.27 -13.82 6.95
CA SER A 281 -16.62 -14.49 5.83
C SER A 281 -17.13 -15.91 5.78
N THR A 282 -17.48 -16.34 4.58
CA THR A 282 -17.81 -17.73 4.29
C THR A 282 -16.79 -18.23 3.27
N GLU A 283 -16.12 -19.32 3.60
CA GLU A 283 -15.16 -19.94 2.70
C GLU A 283 -15.92 -20.70 1.63
N CYS A 284 -15.84 -20.28 0.36
CA CYS A 284 -16.42 -21.05 -0.73
C CYS A 284 -15.35 -21.99 -1.27
N LEU A 285 -15.39 -23.28 -0.86
CA LEU A 285 -14.60 -24.31 -1.53
C LEU A 285 -15.08 -24.40 -2.98
N SER A 286 -14.19 -24.06 -3.92
CA SER A 286 -14.51 -24.09 -5.34
C SER A 286 -14.67 -25.53 -5.81
N SER A 287 -15.80 -25.77 -6.49
CA SER A 287 -16.16 -26.96 -7.26
C SER A 287 -16.44 -28.25 -6.47
N VAL A 288 -17.69 -28.39 -6.04
CA VAL A 288 -18.59 -29.57 -6.04
C VAL A 288 -19.41 -29.49 -4.75
N ASN A 289 -20.63 -28.95 -4.89
CA ASN A 289 -21.60 -28.59 -3.84
C ASN A 289 -21.26 -27.29 -3.08
N ASN A 290 -22.22 -26.37 -3.06
CA ASN A 290 -22.21 -25.08 -2.35
C ASN A 290 -22.15 -25.25 -0.82
N PHE A 291 -21.12 -25.91 -0.31
CA PHE A 291 -20.83 -25.99 1.12
C PHE A 291 -19.81 -24.90 1.44
N CYS A 292 -20.29 -23.80 1.99
CA CYS A 292 -19.39 -22.81 2.57
C CYS A 292 -19.10 -23.17 4.03
N ILE A 293 -17.81 -23.30 4.38
CA ILE A 293 -17.40 -23.54 5.77
C ILE A 293 -17.28 -22.16 6.46
N GLN A 294 -17.78 -22.05 7.70
CA GLN A 294 -17.57 -20.86 8.51
C GLN A 294 -16.10 -20.80 8.94
N SER A 295 -15.40 -19.72 8.58
CA SER A 295 -14.02 -19.49 9.01
C SER A 295 -13.98 -19.17 10.51
N TYR A 296 -13.04 -19.80 11.22
CA TYR A 296 -12.80 -19.56 12.64
C TYR A 296 -12.00 -18.27 12.85
N PRO A 297 -12.23 -17.52 13.94
CA PRO A 297 -11.57 -16.25 14.18
C PRO A 297 -10.06 -16.43 14.41
N THR A 298 -9.24 -15.77 13.60
CA THR A 298 -7.79 -15.60 13.84
C THR A 298 -7.58 -14.45 14.84
N ARG A 299 -6.98 -14.72 15.99
CA ARG A 299 -6.64 -13.68 16.98
C ARG A 299 -5.33 -12.98 16.62
N ARG A 300 -5.33 -11.65 16.67
CA ARG A 300 -4.12 -10.82 16.58
C ARG A 300 -3.57 -10.58 17.98
N ILE A 301 -2.31 -10.90 18.22
CA ILE A 301 -1.60 -10.58 19.47
C ILE A 301 -0.67 -9.42 19.17
N MET A 302 -0.87 -8.28 19.83
CA MET A 302 0.02 -7.12 19.77
C MET A 302 0.84 -7.04 21.05
N PHE A 303 2.14 -6.80 20.91
CA PHE A 303 3.09 -6.71 22.01
C PHE A 303 3.56 -5.26 22.16
N ASN A 304 3.57 -4.74 23.40
CA ASN A 304 3.88 -3.32 23.70
C ASN A 304 5.36 -3.05 24.05
N TYR A 305 6.24 -4.04 23.96
CA TYR A 305 7.67 -3.94 24.31
C TYR A 305 8.55 -4.76 23.36
N TYR A 306 9.86 -4.59 23.48
CA TYR A 306 10.86 -5.41 22.78
C TYR A 306 10.87 -6.83 23.32
N TYR A 307 10.75 -7.81 22.43
CA TYR A 307 10.80 -9.23 22.78
C TYR A 307 11.72 -9.98 21.81
N ASP A 308 12.42 -10.98 22.32
CA ASP A 308 13.15 -11.96 21.54
C ASP A 308 12.20 -13.07 21.05
N PHE A 309 12.52 -13.69 19.92
CA PHE A 309 11.70 -14.74 19.32
C PHE A 309 12.55 -15.99 19.04
N LEU A 310 12.11 -17.13 19.56
CA LEU A 310 12.66 -18.45 19.23
C LEU A 310 11.58 -19.31 18.57
N TYR A 311 11.78 -19.65 17.30
CA TYR A 311 10.96 -20.63 16.59
C TYR A 311 11.68 -21.98 16.60
N VAL A 312 11.08 -22.99 17.24
CA VAL A 312 11.57 -24.37 17.20
C VAL A 312 10.55 -25.25 16.46
N PRO A 313 10.89 -25.79 15.27
CA PRO A 313 10.02 -26.71 14.56
C PRO A 313 9.96 -28.08 15.26
N ILE A 314 8.79 -28.74 15.23
CA ILE A 314 8.52 -30.00 15.96
C ILE A 314 9.35 -31.20 15.49
N TYR A 315 9.94 -31.17 14.30
CA TYR A 315 10.74 -32.28 13.76
C TYR A 315 12.24 -32.22 14.08
N ALA A 316 12.59 -31.81 15.31
CA ALA A 316 13.93 -32.01 15.86
C ALA A 316 13.93 -33.21 16.83
N THR A 317 13.44 -34.37 16.38
CA THR A 317 13.68 -35.64 17.07
C THR A 317 14.43 -36.60 16.16
N ASP A 318 15.65 -36.88 16.64
CA ASP A 318 16.56 -37.95 16.28
C ASP A 318 17.51 -37.83 15.06
N ARG A 319 18.75 -37.48 15.45
CA ARG A 319 20.01 -38.17 15.11
C ARG A 319 20.67 -37.82 13.78
N LEU A 320 21.46 -36.74 13.80
CA LEU A 320 22.93 -36.80 13.92
C LEU A 320 23.53 -35.42 13.61
N ASN A 321 24.01 -34.74 14.65
CA ASN A 321 25.17 -33.82 14.64
C ASN A 321 25.40 -32.94 13.41
N ARG A 322 24.54 -31.94 13.21
CA ARG A 322 24.91 -30.60 12.73
C ARG A 322 23.74 -29.66 12.99
N GLY A 323 23.64 -29.20 14.24
CA GLY A 323 22.78 -28.06 14.56
C GLY A 323 23.31 -26.85 13.79
N SER A 324 22.61 -26.46 12.73
CA SER A 324 22.75 -25.15 12.14
C SER A 324 22.19 -24.13 13.12
N THR A 325 22.99 -23.71 14.09
CA THR A 325 22.67 -22.57 14.94
C THR A 325 22.87 -21.31 14.11
N SER A 326 21.79 -20.74 13.60
CA SER A 326 21.76 -19.36 13.15
C SER A 326 21.34 -18.48 14.31
N SER A 327 22.31 -17.82 14.95
CA SER A 327 22.09 -16.80 15.97
C SER A 327 22.07 -15.43 15.31
N ILE A 328 21.03 -14.64 15.57
CA ILE A 328 21.07 -13.19 15.34
C ILE A 328 21.15 -12.55 16.72
N THR A 329 22.31 -11.98 17.04
CA THR A 329 22.54 -11.18 18.25
C THR A 329 22.42 -9.71 17.86
N LEU A 330 21.50 -8.99 18.49
CA LEU A 330 21.41 -7.54 18.35
C LEU A 330 21.77 -6.89 19.69
N ASN A 331 22.69 -5.94 19.62
CA ASN A 331 23.16 -5.18 20.77
C ASN A 331 22.22 -3.98 20.97
N GLU A 332 21.71 -3.81 22.18
CA GLU A 332 20.86 -2.69 22.57
C GLU A 332 21.51 -1.34 22.26
N LYS A 333 20.73 -0.40 21.70
CA LYS A 333 21.01 1.04 21.89
C LYS A 333 19.87 2.04 21.62
N ASP A 334 18.74 1.65 21.07
CA ASP A 334 17.65 2.62 20.80
C ASP A 334 16.27 2.08 21.15
N SER A 335 15.38 2.99 21.58
CA SER A 335 14.06 2.78 22.20
C SER A 335 12.88 3.11 21.25
N SER A 336 12.84 2.49 20.07
CA SER A 336 11.72 2.54 19.13
C SER A 336 10.90 1.24 19.04
N ILE A 337 9.57 1.35 19.14
CA ILE A 337 8.63 0.22 19.01
C ILE A 337 8.78 -0.41 17.63
N TYR A 338 9.07 -1.71 17.56
CA TYR A 338 9.06 -2.49 16.32
C TYR A 338 7.89 -3.46 16.30
N SER A 339 7.20 -3.55 15.15
CA SER A 339 6.26 -4.63 14.87
C SER A 339 6.95 -5.68 14.00
N TYR A 340 6.85 -6.95 14.38
CA TYR A 340 7.36 -8.07 13.58
C TYR A 340 6.21 -8.86 12.98
N GLU A 341 6.33 -9.20 11.70
CA GLU A 341 5.40 -10.06 10.97
C GLU A 341 6.14 -11.35 10.62
N PHE A 342 5.54 -12.50 10.94
CA PHE A 342 6.11 -13.80 10.66
C PHE A 342 5.32 -14.46 9.53
N ILE A 343 6.02 -14.87 8.49
CA ILE A 343 5.51 -15.75 7.45
C ILE A 343 6.07 -17.14 7.75
N VAL A 344 5.22 -18.04 8.22
CA VAL A 344 5.59 -19.44 8.46
C VAL A 344 5.20 -20.25 7.24
N ASP A 345 6.15 -21.02 6.71
CA ASP A 345 5.91 -21.94 5.59
C ASP A 345 4.91 -23.02 6.02
N ASP A 346 3.82 -23.19 5.27
CA ASP A 346 2.72 -24.13 5.52
C ASP A 346 3.19 -25.58 5.66
N ARG A 347 4.40 -25.91 5.18
CA ARG A 347 5.02 -27.23 5.33
C ARG A 347 5.54 -27.51 6.75
N ASN A 348 5.59 -26.50 7.62
CA ASN A 348 6.05 -26.57 9.01
C ASN A 348 4.93 -26.19 10.01
N LEU A 349 3.71 -26.68 9.76
CA LEU A 349 2.61 -26.61 10.72
C LEU A 349 2.88 -27.57 11.90
N GLY A 350 3.69 -27.09 12.83
CA GLY A 350 4.09 -27.79 14.04
C GLY A 350 5.33 -27.14 14.64
N GLY A 351 5.13 -26.31 15.68
CA GLY A 351 6.20 -25.64 16.42
C GLY A 351 5.67 -25.12 17.75
N THR A 352 6.54 -25.05 18.76
CA THR A 352 6.26 -24.26 19.98
C THR A 352 7.08 -22.99 19.88
N LEU A 353 6.41 -21.84 19.88
CA LEU A 353 7.05 -20.55 20.07
C LEU A 353 7.39 -20.44 21.56
N HIS A 354 8.67 -20.46 21.90
CA HIS A 354 9.12 -20.25 23.27
C HIS A 354 9.52 -18.78 23.43
N PHE A 355 8.99 -18.16 24.48
CA PHE A 355 9.37 -16.83 24.93
C PHE A 355 10.34 -17.01 26.09
N ASP A 356 11.59 -16.58 25.91
CA ASP A 356 12.56 -16.49 27.01
C ASP A 356 12.75 -15.02 27.37
N PHE A 357 12.73 -14.73 28.68
CA PHE A 357 12.83 -13.39 29.21
C PHE A 357 14.13 -13.29 30.02
N GLU A 358 15.22 -12.79 29.44
CA GLU A 358 16.40 -12.41 30.24
C GLU A 358 16.28 -10.95 30.68
N SER A 359 16.00 -10.71 31.97
CA SER A 359 16.26 -9.40 32.56
C SER A 359 17.73 -9.31 32.97
N ARG A 360 18.55 -8.59 32.20
CA ARG A 360 19.85 -8.14 32.71
C ARG A 360 19.64 -6.88 33.49
N ILE A 361 19.47 -7.05 34.80
CA ILE A 361 19.66 -5.95 35.75
C ILE A 361 21.17 -5.72 35.81
N ALA A 362 21.64 -4.66 35.16
CA ALA A 362 22.98 -4.12 35.33
C ALA A 362 23.01 -3.07 36.43
#